data_AF-A0A2L2YYR2-F1
#
_entry.id   AF-A0A2L2YYR2-F1
#
_cell.length_a   1.000
_cell.length_b   1.000
_cell.length_c   1.000
_cell.angle_alpha   90.00
_cell.angle_beta   90.00
_cell.angle_gamma   90.00
#
_symmetry.space_group_name_H-M   'P 1'
#
loop_
_entity.id
_entity.type
_entity.pdbx_description
1 polymer ?
#
loop_
_entity_poly.entity_id
_entity_poly.type
_entity_poly.pdbx_seq_one_letter_code
_entity_poly.pdbx_strand_id
1 'polypeptide(L)'
;CEYDWLEIRNGPHGYSPLIKKCCGHEFPPLLTSKDRFLWLKFSSDDSIEYEGFKAIYEFIKIEVERPQAEECTYERGGAGGLISPSDVSKSILNYSLTWKVPLDCTWVIQVEPGWKMYVNFQKYELKHPNTCDLNFIDIYEQTLSDDTRMAQFCGTATEPQKSDGNLVYVRYFAQAEAIDGKFEIVYTAFRESDKCIPTEFSCDDGTCIDISLKCNKMFNCKYRYDEDAALCTPAMTASRMLTSEHMITILIVFFALVVAMCASIVITCYNKVKDRREKKREYKLR
;
A
#
# COMPACT_ATOMS: atom_id res chain seq x y z
N CYS A 1 -3.37 24.81 -25.11
CA CYS A 1 -2.03 24.22 -24.87
C CYS A 1 -2.15 22.71 -24.77
N GLU A 2 -2.73 22.08 -25.80
CA GLU A 2 -3.04 20.64 -25.79
C GLU A 2 -1.88 19.82 -26.38
N TYR A 3 -1.29 20.32 -27.46
CA TYR A 3 -0.17 19.69 -28.18
C TYR A 3 1.17 20.22 -27.65
N ASP A 4 1.59 21.39 -28.13
CA ASP A 4 2.82 22.06 -27.69
C ASP A 4 2.61 22.94 -26.46
N TRP A 5 3.53 22.84 -25.50
CA TRP A 5 3.52 23.69 -24.32
C TRP A 5 4.83 23.70 -23.54
N LEU A 6 5.03 24.76 -22.77
CA LEU A 6 6.08 24.90 -21.76
C LEU A 6 5.44 24.95 -20.36
N GLU A 7 5.78 23.99 -19.50
CA GLU A 7 5.50 24.06 -18.07
C GLU A 7 6.62 24.75 -17.32
N ILE A 8 6.22 25.50 -16.29
CA ILE A 8 7.11 26.13 -15.34
C ILE A 8 6.57 25.84 -13.94
N ARG A 9 7.39 25.21 -13.10
CA ARG A 9 7.03 24.74 -11.75
C ARG A 9 7.95 25.32 -10.68
N ASN A 10 7.41 25.49 -9.48
CA ASN A 10 8.08 26.15 -8.35
C ASN A 10 8.81 25.13 -7.46
N GLY A 11 10.01 24.74 -7.86
CA GLY A 11 10.81 23.76 -7.16
C GLY A 11 11.75 23.00 -8.11
N PRO A 12 12.48 21.99 -7.61
CA PRO A 12 13.47 21.27 -8.40
C PRO A 12 12.91 20.12 -9.25
N HIS A 13 11.65 19.72 -9.05
CA HIS A 13 11.11 18.47 -9.60
C HIS A 13 9.82 18.65 -10.42
N GLY A 14 9.50 17.67 -11.27
CA GLY A 14 8.32 17.68 -12.13
C GLY A 14 6.97 17.59 -11.39
N TYR A 15 6.97 17.22 -10.11
CA TYR A 15 5.79 17.29 -9.22
C TYR A 15 5.68 18.64 -8.47
N SER A 16 6.66 19.54 -8.63
CA SER A 16 6.66 20.82 -7.90
C SER A 16 5.45 21.66 -8.30
N PRO A 17 4.91 22.53 -7.43
CA PRO A 17 3.69 23.28 -7.73
C PRO A 17 3.75 24.03 -9.07
N LEU A 18 2.73 23.84 -9.93
CA LEU A 18 2.62 24.51 -11.22
C LEU A 18 2.52 26.03 -11.03
N ILE A 19 3.44 26.77 -11.65
CA ILE A 19 3.39 28.23 -11.73
C ILE A 19 2.56 28.61 -12.95
N LYS A 20 2.95 28.10 -14.12
CA LYS A 20 2.30 28.45 -15.38
C LYS A 20 2.53 27.38 -16.44
N LYS A 21 1.52 27.16 -17.27
CA LYS A 21 1.60 26.42 -18.54
C LYS A 21 1.44 27.42 -19.68
N CYS A 22 2.44 27.52 -20.54
CA CYS A 22 2.51 28.49 -21.63
C CYS A 22 2.36 27.80 -22.99
N CYS A 23 1.64 28.43 -23.92
CA CYS A 23 1.60 28.06 -25.33
C CYS A 23 1.14 29.25 -26.17
N GLY A 24 1.26 29.14 -27.50
CA GLY A 24 0.88 30.20 -28.43
C GLY A 24 1.85 31.37 -28.42
N HIS A 25 1.36 32.56 -28.76
CA HIS A 25 2.18 33.77 -28.96
C HIS A 25 2.19 34.71 -27.75
N GLU A 26 1.50 34.38 -26.67
CA GLU A 26 1.41 35.25 -25.49
C GLU A 26 2.68 35.12 -24.64
N PHE A 27 3.42 36.22 -24.51
CA PHE A 27 4.61 36.24 -23.68
C PHE A 27 4.22 36.21 -22.19
N PRO A 28 4.71 35.24 -21.39
CA PRO A 28 4.35 35.17 -19.98
C PRO A 28 4.92 36.37 -19.20
N PRO A 29 4.25 36.81 -18.12
CA PRO A 29 4.83 37.82 -17.23
C PRO A 29 6.11 37.29 -16.58
N LEU A 30 6.91 38.18 -16.01
CA LEU A 30 8.08 37.79 -15.22
C LEU A 30 7.65 36.81 -14.12
N LEU A 31 8.26 35.64 -14.09
CA LEU A 31 7.99 34.60 -13.11
C LEU A 31 9.12 34.57 -12.08
N THR A 32 8.74 34.56 -10.80
CA THR A 32 9.69 34.49 -9.68
C THR A 32 9.42 33.22 -8.89
N SER A 33 10.48 32.45 -8.61
CA SER A 33 10.40 31.29 -7.74
C SER A 33 10.15 31.69 -6.29
N LYS A 34 9.61 30.76 -5.50
CA LYS A 34 9.48 30.94 -4.04
C LYS A 34 10.77 30.62 -3.30
N ASP A 35 11.63 29.80 -3.92
CA ASP A 35 12.92 29.36 -3.37
C ASP A 35 13.98 29.32 -4.50
N ARG A 36 15.08 28.60 -4.32
CA ARG A 36 16.24 28.56 -5.22
C ARG A 36 16.07 27.71 -6.49
N PHE A 37 14.89 27.12 -6.70
CA PHE A 37 14.67 26.18 -7.80
C PHE A 37 13.46 26.56 -8.65
N LEU A 38 13.63 26.42 -9.97
CA LEU A 38 12.56 26.39 -10.97
C LEU A 38 12.77 25.14 -11.83
N TRP A 39 11.68 24.46 -12.13
CA TRP A 39 11.68 23.32 -13.04
C TRP A 39 10.88 23.65 -14.29
N LEU A 40 11.45 23.35 -15.45
CA LEU A 40 10.86 23.63 -16.75
C LEU A 40 10.79 22.35 -17.58
N LYS A 41 9.64 22.11 -18.24
CA LYS A 41 9.45 21.01 -19.21
C LYS A 41 8.80 21.57 -20.46
N PHE A 42 9.47 21.38 -21.59
CA PHE A 42 8.91 21.65 -22.90
C PHE A 42 8.42 20.32 -23.49
N SER A 43 7.18 20.30 -23.94
CA SER A 43 6.55 19.18 -24.63
C SER A 43 6.10 19.64 -26.01
N SER A 44 6.35 18.82 -27.03
CA SER A 44 5.94 19.09 -28.41
C SER A 44 5.49 17.81 -29.10
N ASP A 45 4.66 17.92 -30.14
CA ASP A 45 4.21 16.80 -30.97
C ASP A 45 4.75 16.86 -32.41
N ASP A 46 4.35 15.91 -33.25
CA ASP A 46 4.82 15.79 -34.63
C ASP A 46 4.11 16.75 -35.60
N SER A 47 3.35 17.73 -35.11
CA SER A 47 2.48 18.58 -35.92
C SER A 47 2.61 20.06 -35.61
N ILE A 48 2.65 20.90 -36.66
CA ILE A 48 2.62 22.38 -36.56
C ILE A 48 3.74 22.93 -35.65
N GLU A 49 4.92 23.14 -36.24
CA GLU A 49 6.09 23.63 -35.54
C GLU A 49 6.18 25.18 -35.56
N TYR A 50 6.66 25.77 -34.47
CA TYR A 50 6.96 27.20 -34.35
C TYR A 50 8.43 27.43 -33.96
N GLU A 51 8.86 28.69 -33.86
CA GLU A 51 10.25 29.07 -33.51
C GLU A 51 10.68 28.65 -32.08
N GLY A 52 9.74 28.21 -31.23
CA GLY A 52 9.98 27.81 -29.86
C GLY A 52 10.01 28.99 -28.89
N PHE A 53 10.85 28.91 -27.85
CA PHE A 53 10.96 29.94 -26.81
C PHE A 53 12.41 30.26 -26.47
N LYS A 54 12.62 31.48 -25.99
CA LYS A 54 13.88 31.91 -25.37
C LYS A 54 13.58 32.48 -24.00
N ALA A 55 14.22 31.95 -22.98
CA ALA A 55 14.11 32.43 -21.61
C ALA A 55 15.45 33.02 -21.14
N ILE A 56 15.36 34.04 -20.30
CA ILE A 56 16.50 34.62 -19.58
C ILE A 56 16.16 34.52 -18.10
N TYR A 57 17.13 34.13 -17.28
CA TYR A 57 16.97 34.00 -15.84
C TYR A 57 18.01 34.85 -15.11
N GLU A 58 17.63 35.34 -13.94
CA GLU A 58 18.49 36.05 -13.02
C GLU A 58 18.27 35.54 -11.59
N PHE A 59 19.34 35.53 -10.80
CA PHE A 59 19.25 35.16 -9.38
C PHE A 59 18.88 36.37 -8.54
N ILE A 60 17.76 36.29 -7.84
CA ILE A 60 17.32 37.33 -6.91
C ILE A 60 17.87 37.00 -5.52
N LYS A 61 18.61 37.95 -4.92
CA LYS A 61 19.12 37.80 -3.56
C LYS A 61 17.98 37.99 -2.55
N ILE A 62 17.74 36.98 -1.72
CA ILE A 62 16.75 37.05 -0.63
C ILE A 62 17.45 37.60 0.62
N GLU A 63 16.77 38.46 1.38
CA GLU A 63 17.34 39.12 2.59
C GLU A 63 17.64 38.14 3.73
N VAL A 64 16.93 37.00 3.77
CA VAL A 64 17.14 35.96 4.78
C VAL A 64 18.09 34.90 4.23
N GLU A 65 19.33 34.90 4.70
CA GLU A 65 20.29 33.84 4.42
C GLU A 65 19.87 32.56 5.15
N ARG A 66 19.07 31.73 4.47
CA ARG A 66 18.76 30.37 4.92
C ARG A 66 19.87 29.43 4.44
N PRO A 67 20.52 28.65 5.32
CA PRO A 67 21.51 27.66 4.91
C PRO A 67 20.89 26.67 3.92
N GLN A 68 21.71 26.10 3.05
CA GLN A 68 21.24 25.08 2.11
C GLN A 68 20.70 23.88 2.89
N ALA A 69 19.49 23.44 2.52
CA ALA A 69 18.91 22.22 3.09
C ALA A 69 19.71 21.02 2.57
N GLU A 70 19.95 20.04 3.43
CA GLU A 70 20.42 18.72 3.00
C GLU A 70 19.34 18.06 2.13
N GLU A 71 19.76 17.28 1.14
CA GLU A 71 18.81 16.51 0.32
C GLU A 71 18.16 15.41 1.17
N CYS A 72 16.83 15.36 1.17
CA CYS A 72 16.09 14.31 1.86
C CYS A 72 15.70 13.17 0.91
N THR A 73 16.70 12.53 0.31
CA THR A 73 16.50 11.41 -0.61
C THR A 73 17.18 10.16 -0.07
N TYR A 74 16.46 9.05 -0.05
CA TYR A 74 16.95 7.77 0.47
C TYR A 74 16.81 6.68 -0.57
N GLU A 75 17.90 6.00 -0.90
CA GLU A 75 17.87 4.83 -1.76
C GLU A 75 17.53 3.57 -0.95
N ARG A 76 16.69 2.72 -1.54
CA ARG A 76 16.20 1.44 -1.00
C ARG A 76 16.15 0.42 -2.13
N GLY A 77 16.24 -0.85 -1.77
CA GLY A 77 16.17 -1.95 -2.72
C GLY A 77 16.16 -3.29 -2.02
N GLY A 78 16.37 -4.35 -2.81
CA GLY A 78 16.27 -5.73 -2.33
C GLY A 78 14.84 -6.26 -2.38
N ALA A 79 14.62 -7.44 -1.79
CA ALA A 79 13.34 -8.15 -1.89
C ALA A 79 12.18 -7.45 -1.17
N GLY A 80 12.47 -6.64 -0.17
CA GLY A 80 11.46 -5.86 0.55
C GLY A 80 12.07 -5.06 1.67
N GLY A 81 11.27 -4.18 2.26
CA GLY A 81 11.73 -3.36 3.38
C GLY A 81 10.64 -2.47 3.95
N LEU A 82 11.00 -1.76 5.03
CA LEU A 82 10.13 -0.85 5.77
C LEU A 82 10.63 0.59 5.59
N ILE A 83 9.69 1.49 5.36
CA ILE A 83 9.88 2.94 5.28
C ILE A 83 9.05 3.58 6.38
N SER A 84 9.66 4.48 7.14
CA SER A 84 8.99 5.21 8.20
C SER A 84 9.63 6.59 8.41
N PRO A 85 8.96 7.51 9.14
CA PRO A 85 9.54 8.81 9.50
C PRO A 85 10.87 8.72 10.24
N SER A 86 11.17 7.59 10.91
CA SER A 86 12.44 7.42 11.63
C SER A 86 13.65 7.28 10.72
N ASP A 87 13.44 7.01 9.43
CA ASP A 87 14.52 7.01 8.43
C ASP A 87 15.09 8.41 8.20
N VAL A 88 14.30 9.45 8.49
CA VAL A 88 14.68 10.84 8.24
C VAL A 88 15.72 11.29 9.25
N SER A 89 16.84 11.84 8.77
CA SER A 89 17.91 12.34 9.62
C SER A 89 17.41 13.45 10.56
N LYS A 90 17.90 13.43 11.80
CA LYS A 90 17.64 14.49 12.78
C LYS A 90 18.08 15.88 12.28
N SER A 91 19.12 15.97 11.45
CA SER A 91 19.58 17.24 10.86
C SER A 91 18.48 17.87 9.99
N ILE A 92 17.86 17.07 9.12
CA ILE A 92 16.79 17.49 8.19
C ILE A 92 15.52 17.87 8.96
N LEU A 93 15.14 17.07 9.97
CA LEU A 93 14.00 17.38 10.83
C LEU A 93 14.20 18.70 11.58
N ASN A 94 15.38 18.89 12.18
CA ASN A 94 15.71 20.13 12.89
C ASN A 94 15.72 21.33 11.94
N TYR A 95 16.26 21.19 10.73
CA TYR A 95 16.24 22.25 9.72
C TYR A 95 14.81 22.70 9.41
N SER A 96 13.90 21.73 9.18
CA SER A 96 12.49 22.00 8.87
C SER A 96 11.80 22.74 10.02
N LEU A 97 12.03 22.31 11.27
CA LEU A 97 11.48 22.93 12.47
C LEU A 97 12.03 24.33 12.75
N THR A 98 13.35 24.53 12.59
CA THR A 98 14.02 25.80 12.85
C THR A 98 13.62 26.87 11.84
N TRP A 99 13.56 26.51 10.55
CA TRP A 99 13.28 27.46 9.47
C TRP A 99 11.82 27.52 9.03
N LYS A 100 10.95 26.74 9.70
CA LYS A 100 9.52 26.64 9.39
C LYS A 100 9.25 26.36 7.91
N VAL A 101 10.02 25.42 7.37
CA VAL A 101 9.86 24.94 6.00
C VAL A 101 9.22 23.56 6.00
N PRO A 102 8.47 23.21 4.94
CA PRO A 102 7.98 21.85 4.78
C PRO A 102 9.12 20.84 4.69
N LEU A 103 8.92 19.69 5.31
CA LEU A 103 9.71 18.48 5.11
C LEU A 103 9.25 17.82 3.80
N ASP A 104 10.18 17.61 2.87
CA ASP A 104 9.91 16.93 1.59
C ASP A 104 10.96 15.83 1.40
N CYS A 105 10.60 14.61 1.75
CA CYS A 105 11.50 13.46 1.75
C CYS A 105 11.04 12.40 0.75
N THR A 106 11.98 11.87 -0.02
CA THR A 106 11.70 10.87 -1.06
C THR A 106 12.52 9.61 -0.84
N TRP A 107 11.86 8.46 -0.82
CA TRP A 107 12.50 7.15 -0.88
C TRP A 107 12.44 6.64 -2.31
N VAL A 108 13.62 6.39 -2.90
CA VAL A 108 13.80 5.80 -4.22
C VAL A 108 13.98 4.31 -4.02
N ILE A 109 12.99 3.52 -4.43
CA ILE A 109 12.99 2.07 -4.24
C ILE A 109 13.23 1.42 -5.59
N GLN A 110 14.37 0.76 -5.74
CA GLN A 110 14.73 0.05 -6.95
C GLN A 110 14.93 -1.44 -6.66
N VAL A 111 14.15 -2.26 -7.37
CA VAL A 111 14.23 -3.72 -7.29
C VAL A 111 14.81 -4.30 -8.58
N GLU A 112 15.04 -5.61 -8.58
CA GLU A 112 15.60 -6.31 -9.73
C GLU A 112 14.79 -6.06 -11.02
N PRO A 113 15.46 -5.94 -12.18
CA PRO A 113 14.77 -5.79 -13.46
C PRO A 113 13.77 -6.93 -13.72
N GLY A 114 12.57 -6.58 -14.19
CA GLY A 114 11.50 -7.54 -14.46
C GLY A 114 10.68 -7.94 -13.23
N TRP A 115 11.08 -7.50 -12.03
CA TRP A 115 10.24 -7.56 -10.84
C TRP A 115 9.36 -6.33 -10.72
N LYS A 116 8.23 -6.51 -10.05
CA LYS A 116 7.26 -5.47 -9.73
C LYS A 116 7.28 -5.19 -8.24
N MET A 117 6.66 -4.10 -7.80
CA MET A 117 6.61 -3.72 -6.38
C MET A 117 5.20 -3.56 -5.85
N TYR A 118 4.99 -4.13 -4.67
CA TYR A 118 3.78 -3.95 -3.89
C TYR A 118 4.09 -3.08 -2.68
N VAL A 119 3.36 -1.98 -2.52
CA VAL A 119 3.53 -1.01 -1.45
C VAL A 119 2.30 -1.02 -0.57
N ASN A 120 2.48 -1.30 0.72
CA ASN A 120 1.41 -1.49 1.68
C ASN A 120 1.66 -0.68 2.95
N PHE A 121 0.60 -0.18 3.57
CA PHE A 121 0.69 0.55 4.84
C PHE A 121 0.35 -0.40 5.99
N GLN A 122 1.33 -0.70 6.85
CA GLN A 122 1.08 -1.39 8.12
C GLN A 122 0.50 -0.45 9.17
N LYS A 123 0.98 0.80 9.16
CA LYS A 123 0.51 1.88 10.00
C LYS A 123 0.40 3.14 9.18
N TYR A 124 -0.66 3.91 9.42
CA TYR A 124 -0.87 5.19 8.78
C TYR A 124 -1.63 6.14 9.69
N GLU A 125 -0.96 7.21 10.09
CA GLU A 125 -1.51 8.29 10.90
C GLU A 125 -0.73 9.57 10.57
N LEU A 126 -1.24 10.39 9.66
CA LEU A 126 -0.66 11.71 9.41
C LEU A 126 -1.09 12.69 10.50
N LYS A 127 -0.19 13.61 10.86
CA LYS A 127 -0.50 14.67 11.81
C LYS A 127 -1.40 15.72 11.15
N HIS A 128 -2.34 16.28 11.91
CA HIS A 128 -3.18 17.38 11.44
C HIS A 128 -2.37 18.68 11.27
N PRO A 129 -2.69 19.53 10.26
CA PRO A 129 -3.75 19.35 9.26
C PRO A 129 -3.38 18.32 8.20
N ASN A 130 -4.25 17.37 7.85
CA ASN A 130 -3.94 16.25 6.94
C ASN A 130 -4.69 16.35 5.61
N THR A 131 -4.80 17.57 5.08
CA THR A 131 -5.37 17.81 3.74
C THR A 131 -4.31 17.55 2.67
N CYS A 132 -4.73 17.05 1.50
CA CYS A 132 -3.87 16.60 0.41
C CYS A 132 -3.02 17.70 -0.25
N ASP A 133 -3.24 18.97 0.10
CA ASP A 133 -2.46 20.14 -0.31
C ASP A 133 -1.38 20.54 0.71
N LEU A 134 -1.46 20.04 1.95
CA LEU A 134 -0.57 20.43 3.05
C LEU A 134 0.33 19.30 3.52
N ASN A 135 -0.26 18.12 3.78
CA ASN A 135 0.44 16.98 4.36
C ASN A 135 -0.06 15.69 3.70
N PHE A 136 0.83 14.99 3.01
CA PHE A 136 0.47 13.83 2.21
C PHE A 136 1.66 12.89 1.98
N ILE A 137 1.35 11.68 1.53
CA ILE A 137 2.30 10.71 1.00
C ILE A 137 1.90 10.42 -0.44
N ASP A 138 2.78 10.75 -1.38
CA ASP A 138 2.61 10.39 -2.79
C ASP A 138 3.39 9.11 -3.11
N ILE A 139 2.86 8.32 -4.03
CA ILE A 139 3.55 7.19 -4.63
C ILE A 139 3.63 7.42 -6.13
N TYR A 140 4.83 7.36 -6.69
CA TYR A 140 5.09 7.51 -8.11
C TYR A 140 5.75 6.25 -8.68
N GLU A 141 5.56 6.05 -9.98
CA GLU A 141 6.20 4.98 -10.72
C GLU A 141 7.18 5.53 -11.77
N GLN A 142 8.33 4.87 -11.95
CA GLN A 142 9.35 5.15 -12.98
C GLN A 142 10.04 6.53 -12.90
N THR A 143 9.26 7.61 -12.76
CA THR A 143 9.75 8.99 -12.65
C THR A 143 9.00 9.75 -11.56
N LEU A 144 9.63 10.80 -11.03
CA LEU A 144 9.05 11.73 -10.05
C LEU A 144 8.34 12.89 -10.76
N SER A 145 7.20 12.61 -11.37
CA SER A 145 6.38 13.60 -12.09
C SER A 145 4.90 13.41 -11.79
N ASP A 146 4.11 14.48 -11.86
CA ASP A 146 2.65 14.39 -11.71
C ASP A 146 2.01 13.39 -12.69
N ASP A 147 2.58 13.27 -13.90
CA ASP A 147 2.10 12.36 -14.96
C ASP A 147 2.23 10.87 -14.56
N THR A 148 3.13 10.55 -13.63
CA THR A 148 3.41 9.18 -13.18
C THR A 148 3.03 8.94 -11.72
N ARG A 149 2.23 9.82 -11.13
CA ARG A 149 1.71 9.63 -9.77
C ARG A 149 0.66 8.52 -9.75
N MET A 150 0.96 7.44 -9.05
CA MET A 150 0.05 6.30 -8.86
C MET A 150 -1.06 6.64 -7.87
N ALA A 151 -0.67 7.23 -6.73
CA ALA A 151 -1.59 7.53 -5.64
C ALA A 151 -1.10 8.70 -4.79
N GLN A 152 -2.05 9.36 -4.13
CA GLN A 152 -1.81 10.38 -3.12
C GLN A 152 -2.64 10.04 -1.88
N PHE A 153 -1.99 9.95 -0.73
CA PHE A 153 -2.60 9.63 0.55
C PHE A 153 -2.55 10.86 1.46
N CYS A 154 -3.73 11.28 1.91
CA CYS A 154 -3.91 12.24 3.00
C CYS A 154 -5.06 11.75 3.89
N GLY A 155 -5.46 12.51 4.91
CA GLY A 155 -6.58 12.11 5.77
C GLY A 155 -6.23 10.92 6.69
N THR A 156 -7.11 9.91 6.72
CA THR A 156 -7.05 8.77 7.65
C THR A 156 -7.10 7.40 6.98
N ALA A 157 -7.28 7.35 5.66
CA ALA A 157 -7.42 6.10 4.91
C ALA A 157 -6.25 5.91 3.94
N THR A 158 -5.85 4.65 3.76
CA THR A 158 -4.86 4.21 2.77
C THR A 158 -5.31 2.92 2.13
N GLU A 159 -4.70 2.61 0.99
CA GLU A 159 -4.89 1.36 0.28
C GLU A 159 -3.56 0.90 -0.32
N PRO A 160 -3.32 -0.42 -0.41
CA PRO A 160 -2.11 -0.94 -1.01
C PRO A 160 -2.02 -0.59 -2.50
N GLN A 161 -0.80 -0.31 -2.97
CA GLN A 161 -0.52 0.05 -4.36
C GLN A 161 0.38 -0.99 -5.02
N LYS A 162 0.10 -1.30 -6.27
CA LYS A 162 0.87 -2.26 -7.08
C LYS A 162 1.48 -1.53 -8.26
N SER A 163 2.79 -1.58 -8.36
CA SER A 163 3.56 -1.06 -9.50
C SER A 163 3.67 -2.14 -10.58
N ASP A 164 3.70 -1.70 -11.83
CA ASP A 164 4.02 -2.47 -13.02
C ASP A 164 5.52 -2.47 -13.37
N GLY A 165 6.30 -1.58 -12.78
CA GLY A 165 7.75 -1.46 -12.95
C GLY A 165 8.57 -1.86 -11.71
N ASN A 166 9.90 -1.76 -11.88
CA ASN A 166 10.89 -2.09 -10.85
C ASN A 166 11.44 -0.85 -10.11
N LEU A 167 10.83 0.32 -10.34
CA LEU A 167 11.24 1.60 -9.75
C LEU A 167 10.01 2.36 -9.24
N VAL A 168 9.95 2.56 -7.93
CA VAL A 168 8.88 3.28 -7.23
C VAL A 168 9.49 4.35 -6.36
N TYR A 169 8.81 5.49 -6.30
CA TYR A 169 9.14 6.56 -5.39
C TYR A 169 8.03 6.73 -4.37
N VAL A 170 8.41 6.81 -3.10
CA VAL A 170 7.51 7.22 -2.02
C VAL A 170 7.95 8.60 -1.57
N ARG A 171 7.07 9.58 -1.63
CA ARG A 171 7.37 10.96 -1.22
C ARG A 171 6.49 11.33 -0.04
N TYR A 172 7.11 11.71 1.07
CA TYR A 172 6.43 12.25 2.25
C TYR A 172 6.63 13.77 2.28
N PHE A 173 5.51 14.50 2.17
CA PHE A 173 5.49 15.94 2.29
C PHE A 173 4.71 16.35 3.54
N ALA A 174 5.35 17.11 4.42
CA ALA A 174 4.69 17.61 5.61
C ALA A 174 5.12 19.03 6.01
N GLN A 175 4.17 19.88 6.38
CA GLN A 175 4.44 21.18 7.01
C GLN A 175 5.18 21.00 8.34
N ALA A 176 5.96 22.00 8.74
CA ALA A 176 6.79 21.96 9.95
C ALA A 176 5.98 21.61 11.23
N GLU A 177 4.71 21.99 11.30
CA GLU A 177 3.80 21.74 12.43
C GLU A 177 3.27 20.30 12.46
N ALA A 178 3.35 19.58 11.34
CA ALA A 178 2.75 18.27 11.11
C ALA A 178 3.77 17.18 10.74
N ILE A 179 5.07 17.42 10.96
CA ILE A 179 6.13 16.45 10.62
C ILE A 179 6.06 15.14 11.44
N ASP A 180 5.46 15.17 12.63
CA ASP A 180 5.31 14.03 13.56
C ASP A 180 4.18 13.06 13.14
N GLY A 181 4.08 12.78 11.84
CA GLY A 181 3.26 11.71 11.31
C GLY A 181 3.82 10.34 11.74
N LYS A 182 2.96 9.34 11.86
CA LYS A 182 3.31 7.96 12.22
C LYS A 182 2.84 7.03 11.12
N PHE A 183 3.76 6.61 10.27
CA PHE A 183 3.47 5.63 9.22
C PHE A 183 4.57 4.59 9.12
N GLU A 184 4.17 3.41 8.65
CA GLU A 184 5.03 2.27 8.38
C GLU A 184 4.58 1.71 7.04
N ILE A 185 5.40 1.97 6.01
CA ILE A 185 5.15 1.56 4.63
C ILE A 185 6.07 0.39 4.34
N VAL A 186 5.49 -0.75 3.97
CA VAL A 186 6.26 -1.91 3.51
C VAL A 186 6.21 -1.96 2.00
N TYR A 187 7.38 -2.02 1.38
CA TYR A 187 7.52 -2.35 -0.02
C TYR A 187 8.00 -3.80 -0.17
N THR A 188 7.51 -4.47 -1.21
CA THR A 188 7.76 -5.88 -1.48
C THR A 188 8.02 -6.05 -2.97
N ALA A 189 9.17 -6.59 -3.33
CA ALA A 189 9.43 -7.05 -4.68
C ALA A 189 8.68 -8.36 -4.91
N PHE A 190 7.93 -8.43 -6.01
CA PHE A 190 7.25 -9.65 -6.42
C PHE A 190 7.38 -9.90 -7.92
N ARG A 191 7.19 -11.16 -8.30
CA ARG A 191 7.10 -11.63 -9.68
C ARG A 191 5.73 -12.22 -9.95
N GLU A 192 5.14 -11.91 -11.10
CA GLU A 192 3.86 -12.49 -11.52
C GLU A 192 4.11 -13.82 -12.23
N SER A 193 3.71 -14.92 -11.59
CA SER A 193 3.96 -16.26 -12.10
C SER A 193 3.15 -17.30 -11.35
N ASP A 194 2.52 -18.23 -12.06
CA ASP A 194 1.82 -19.38 -11.46
C ASP A 194 2.79 -20.37 -10.80
N LYS A 195 4.09 -20.29 -11.11
CA LYS A 195 5.15 -21.15 -10.57
C LYS A 195 6.26 -20.30 -9.96
N CYS A 196 6.37 -20.37 -8.63
CA CYS A 196 7.47 -19.76 -7.91
C CYS A 196 8.71 -20.67 -7.95
N ILE A 197 9.90 -20.07 -7.95
CA ILE A 197 11.16 -20.82 -7.88
C ILE A 197 11.45 -21.22 -6.42
N PRO A 198 12.38 -22.17 -6.15
CA PRO A 198 12.63 -22.67 -4.79
C PRO A 198 13.07 -21.61 -3.76
N THR A 199 13.55 -20.46 -4.23
CA THR A 199 13.96 -19.32 -3.40
C THR A 199 12.83 -18.31 -3.16
N GLU A 200 11.62 -18.61 -3.64
CA GLU A 200 10.45 -17.75 -3.53
C GLU A 200 9.32 -18.43 -2.74
N PHE A 201 8.42 -17.62 -2.20
CA PHE A 201 7.18 -18.01 -1.57
C PHE A 201 5.98 -17.56 -2.43
N SER A 202 4.99 -18.44 -2.57
CA SER A 202 3.75 -18.14 -3.30
C SER A 202 2.71 -17.49 -2.39
N CYS A 203 2.19 -16.33 -2.78
CA CYS A 203 1.12 -15.63 -2.08
C CYS A 203 -0.29 -16.17 -2.40
N ASP A 204 -0.39 -17.26 -3.18
CA ASP A 204 -1.65 -17.91 -3.61
C ASP A 204 -2.60 -17.01 -4.44
N ASP A 205 -2.05 -15.94 -5.02
CA ASP A 205 -2.76 -14.98 -5.87
C ASP A 205 -2.04 -14.76 -7.23
N GLY A 206 -1.15 -15.68 -7.59
CA GLY A 206 -0.31 -15.59 -8.79
C GLY A 206 0.93 -14.71 -8.62
N THR A 207 1.23 -14.28 -7.39
CA THR A 207 2.46 -13.53 -7.08
C THR A 207 3.45 -14.37 -6.26
N CYS A 208 4.72 -14.21 -6.59
CA CYS A 208 5.85 -14.83 -5.91
C CYS A 208 6.72 -13.76 -5.27
N ILE A 209 7.00 -13.90 -3.97
CA ILE A 209 7.89 -13.01 -3.21
C ILE A 209 9.13 -13.78 -2.77
N ASP A 210 10.19 -13.09 -2.36
CA ASP A 210 11.38 -13.76 -1.82
C ASP A 210 11.05 -14.56 -0.54
N ILE A 211 11.60 -15.77 -0.41
CA ILE A 211 11.31 -16.66 0.72
C ILE A 211 11.72 -16.08 2.08
N SER A 212 12.69 -15.17 2.12
CA SER A 212 13.12 -14.48 3.35
C SER A 212 12.04 -13.56 3.93
N LEU A 213 11.04 -13.21 3.13
CA LEU A 213 9.91 -12.38 3.55
C LEU A 213 8.81 -13.17 4.25
N LYS A 214 8.87 -14.50 4.22
CA LYS A 214 7.90 -15.34 4.90
C LYS A 214 8.13 -15.32 6.42
N CYS A 215 7.08 -15.11 7.20
CA CYS A 215 7.10 -15.17 8.68
C CYS A 215 8.03 -14.14 9.35
N ASN A 216 8.18 -12.97 8.75
CA ASN A 216 8.96 -11.84 9.24
C ASN A 216 8.12 -10.78 10.00
N LYS A 217 6.83 -11.04 10.22
CA LYS A 217 5.82 -10.14 10.81
C LYS A 217 5.46 -8.94 9.95
N MET A 218 5.86 -8.93 8.69
CA MET A 218 5.50 -7.90 7.73
C MET A 218 4.48 -8.45 6.76
N PHE A 219 3.45 -7.68 6.46
CA PHE A 219 2.42 -8.08 5.48
C PHE A 219 2.90 -7.77 4.07
N ASN A 220 3.66 -8.69 3.49
CA ASN A 220 4.21 -8.60 2.14
C ASN A 220 3.21 -9.10 1.08
N CYS A 221 2.45 -10.16 1.35
CA CYS A 221 1.38 -10.60 0.44
C CYS A 221 0.11 -9.75 0.59
N LYS A 222 -0.65 -9.60 -0.51
CA LYS A 222 -1.93 -8.86 -0.53
C LYS A 222 -2.91 -9.32 0.56
N TYR A 223 -3.01 -10.64 0.75
CA TYR A 223 -3.89 -11.26 1.75
C TYR A 223 -3.14 -11.75 3.00
N ARG A 224 -1.89 -11.32 3.20
CA ARG A 224 -1.06 -11.63 4.39
C ARG A 224 -0.76 -13.12 4.59
N TYR A 225 -0.83 -13.91 3.52
CA TYR A 225 -0.56 -15.35 3.54
C TYR A 225 0.86 -15.71 4.01
N ASP A 226 1.81 -14.82 3.74
CA ASP A 226 3.19 -14.91 4.21
C ASP A 226 3.33 -14.94 5.74
N GLU A 227 2.34 -14.40 6.46
CA GLU A 227 2.31 -14.33 7.93
C GLU A 227 1.22 -15.22 8.56
N ASP A 228 0.63 -16.13 7.79
CA ASP A 228 -0.36 -17.06 8.33
C ASP A 228 0.30 -17.99 9.36
N ALA A 229 -0.27 -18.05 10.56
CA ALA A 229 0.18 -18.92 11.64
C ALA A 229 0.25 -20.40 11.23
N ALA A 230 -0.63 -20.85 10.33
CA ALA A 230 -0.59 -22.21 9.80
C ALA A 230 0.67 -22.50 8.98
N LEU A 231 1.23 -21.48 8.31
CA LEU A 231 2.41 -21.59 7.45
C LEU A 231 3.72 -21.23 8.16
N CYS A 232 3.64 -20.50 9.26
CA CYS A 232 4.79 -19.97 10.02
C CYS A 232 5.17 -20.77 11.27
N THR A 233 4.34 -21.70 11.69
CA THR A 233 4.74 -22.62 12.76
C THR A 233 5.70 -23.66 12.18
N PRO A 234 6.87 -23.90 12.82
CA PRO A 234 7.63 -25.11 12.51
C PRO A 234 6.68 -26.28 12.77
N ALA A 235 6.77 -27.34 11.96
CA ALA A 235 5.96 -28.55 12.08
C ALA A 235 6.17 -29.23 13.45
N MET A 236 5.62 -28.64 14.51
CA MET A 236 5.38 -29.26 15.80
C MET A 236 4.08 -30.03 15.61
N THR A 237 4.21 -31.22 15.04
CA THR A 237 3.16 -32.22 14.86
C THR A 237 2.01 -31.79 13.94
N ALA A 238 1.95 -32.44 12.77
CA ALA A 238 0.74 -32.63 11.97
C ALA A 238 -0.34 -33.44 12.75
N SER A 239 -0.77 -32.93 13.91
CA SER A 239 -1.77 -33.58 14.77
C SER A 239 -2.69 -32.59 15.48
N ARG A 240 -2.70 -31.31 15.08
CA ARG A 240 -3.77 -30.38 15.47
C ARG A 240 -4.50 -29.81 14.27
N MET A 241 -4.81 -30.66 13.30
CA MET A 241 -5.90 -30.40 12.37
C MET A 241 -7.14 -31.14 12.90
N LEU A 242 -8.18 -30.36 13.24
CA LEU A 242 -9.57 -30.77 13.55
C LEU A 242 -9.94 -31.22 14.97
N THR A 243 -9.50 -30.52 16.02
CA THR A 243 -10.23 -30.56 17.30
C THR A 243 -10.34 -29.18 17.94
N SER A 244 -11.06 -28.26 17.28
CA SER A 244 -11.66 -27.15 18.01
C SER A 244 -12.69 -27.76 18.97
N GLU A 245 -12.62 -27.45 20.27
CA GLU A 245 -13.60 -27.91 21.28
C GLU A 245 -15.06 -27.68 20.82
N HIS A 246 -15.27 -26.66 19.98
CA HIS A 246 -16.55 -26.36 19.35
C HIS A 246 -17.00 -27.44 18.35
N MET A 247 -16.10 -28.04 17.56
CA MET A 247 -16.47 -29.11 16.63
C MET A 247 -16.85 -30.40 17.36
N ILE A 248 -16.13 -30.74 18.44
CA ILE A 248 -16.43 -31.91 19.27
C ILE A 248 -17.79 -31.73 19.98
N THR A 249 -18.05 -30.55 20.54
CA THR A 249 -19.34 -30.26 21.19
C THR A 249 -20.50 -30.32 20.19
N ILE A 250 -20.34 -29.77 18.98
CA ILE A 250 -21.36 -29.86 17.92
C ILE A 250 -21.63 -31.32 17.53
N LEU A 251 -20.59 -32.16 17.36
CA LEU A 251 -20.75 -33.58 17.02
C LEU A 251 -21.44 -34.38 18.13
N ILE A 252 -21.10 -34.14 19.39
CA ILE A 252 -21.74 -34.80 20.54
C ILE A 252 -23.22 -34.41 20.62
N VAL A 253 -23.54 -33.12 20.47
CA VAL A 253 -24.92 -32.63 20.48
C VAL A 253 -25.71 -33.21 19.31
N PHE A 254 -25.12 -33.23 18.11
CA PHE A 254 -25.76 -33.82 16.92
C PHE A 254 -26.05 -35.31 17.12
N PHE A 255 -25.08 -36.07 17.64
CA PHE A 255 -25.26 -37.50 17.90
C PHE A 255 -26.33 -37.77 18.97
N ALA A 256 -26.34 -36.98 20.05
CA ALA A 256 -27.36 -37.08 21.10
C ALA A 256 -28.78 -36.82 20.55
N LEU A 257 -28.94 -35.82 19.68
CA LEU A 257 -30.22 -35.52 19.04
C LEU A 257 -30.68 -36.65 18.10
N VAL A 258 -29.77 -37.22 17.30
CA VAL A 258 -30.10 -38.35 16.42
C VAL A 258 -30.51 -39.58 17.23
N VAL A 259 -29.80 -39.89 18.32
CA VAL A 259 -30.15 -41.01 19.20
C VAL A 259 -31.53 -40.79 19.84
N ALA A 260 -31.84 -39.58 20.31
CA ALA A 260 -33.14 -39.25 20.87
C ALA A 260 -34.27 -39.40 19.83
N MET A 261 -34.03 -38.97 18.59
CA MET A 261 -34.98 -39.13 17.49
C MET A 261 -35.19 -40.61 17.14
N CYS A 262 -34.12 -41.40 17.05
CA CYS A 262 -34.23 -42.84 16.82
C CYS A 262 -34.98 -43.56 17.96
N ALA A 263 -34.70 -43.22 19.22
CA ALA A 263 -35.37 -43.81 20.38
C ALA A 263 -36.87 -43.49 20.38
N SER A 264 -37.26 -42.25 20.06
CA SER A 264 -38.68 -41.88 19.99
C SER A 264 -39.43 -42.62 18.88
N ILE A 265 -38.79 -42.84 17.72
CA ILE A 265 -39.35 -43.66 16.64
C ILE A 265 -39.51 -45.12 17.08
N VAL A 266 -38.50 -45.70 17.72
CA VAL A 266 -38.54 -47.10 18.19
C VAL A 266 -39.62 -47.29 19.26
N ILE A 267 -39.74 -46.37 20.21
CA ILE A 267 -40.80 -46.40 21.23
C ILE A 267 -42.18 -46.30 20.58
N THR A 268 -42.35 -45.40 19.60
CA THR A 268 -43.61 -45.24 18.86
C THR A 268 -43.96 -46.52 18.09
N CYS A 269 -42.98 -47.12 17.41
CA CYS A 269 -43.14 -48.39 16.72
C CYS A 269 -43.47 -49.54 17.68
N TYR A 270 -42.80 -49.62 18.81
CA TYR A 270 -43.05 -50.63 19.84
C TYR A 270 -44.47 -50.53 20.39
N ASN A 271 -44.91 -49.32 20.75
CA ASN A 271 -46.26 -49.07 21.23
C ASN A 271 -47.31 -49.42 20.16
N LYS A 272 -47.05 -49.10 18.88
CA LYS A 272 -47.94 -49.45 17.76
C LYS A 272 -47.99 -50.96 17.51
N VAL A 273 -46.89 -51.69 17.71
CA VAL A 273 -46.86 -53.15 17.61
C VAL A 273 -47.57 -53.80 18.80
N LYS A 274 -47.41 -53.25 20.01
CA LYS A 274 -48.12 -53.70 21.21
C LYS A 274 -49.63 -53.55 21.05
N ASP A 275 -50.10 -52.39 20.60
CA ASP A 275 -51.52 -52.12 20.32
C ASP A 275 -52.09 -53.08 19.25
N ARG A 276 -51.32 -53.36 18.17
CA ARG A 276 -51.73 -54.38 17.18
C ARG A 276 -51.78 -55.80 17.78
N ARG A 277 -50.91 -56.14 18.73
CA ARG A 277 -50.91 -57.45 19.41
C ARG A 277 -52.08 -57.58 20.36
N GLU A 278 -52.45 -56.51 21.08
CA GLU A 278 -53.61 -56.46 21.97
C GLU A 278 -54.92 -56.57 21.17
N LYS A 279 -55.09 -55.81 20.09
CA LYS A 279 -56.24 -55.95 19.17
C LYS A 279 -56.38 -57.34 18.55
N LYS A 280 -55.25 -58.01 18.21
CA LYS A 280 -55.27 -59.41 17.72
C LYS A 280 -55.69 -60.42 18.80
N ARG A 281 -55.44 -60.13 20.09
CA ARG A 281 -55.89 -60.99 21.19
C ARG A 281 -57.38 -60.81 21.43
N GLU A 282 -57.89 -59.59 21.37
CA GLU A 282 -59.34 -59.30 21.49
C GLU A 282 -60.15 -59.93 20.35
N TYR A 283 -59.65 -59.92 19.11
CA TYR A 283 -60.31 -60.56 17.97
C TYR A 283 -60.35 -62.09 18.02
N LYS A 284 -59.48 -62.73 18.83
CA LYS A 284 -59.48 -64.18 19.05
C LYS A 284 -60.37 -64.64 20.22
N LEU A 285 -60.84 -63.69 21.03
CA LEU A 285 -61.69 -63.91 22.20
C LEU A 285 -63.19 -63.67 21.91
N ARG A 286 -63.52 -63.15 20.73
CA ARG A 286 -64.86 -63.12 20.14
C ARG A 286 -65.02 -64.29 19.18
#